data_AF-A0A9D7F5K2-F1
#
_entry.id   AF-A0A9D7F5K2-F1
#
_cell.length_a   1.000
_cell.length_b   1.000
_cell.length_c   1.000
_cell.angle_alpha   90.00
_cell.angle_beta   90.00
_cell.angle_gamma   90.00
#
_symmetry.space_group_name_H-M   'P 1'
#
loop_
_entity.id
_entity.type
_entity.pdbx_description
1 polymer ?
#
loop_
_entity_poly.entity_id
_entity_poly.type
_entity_poly.pdbx_seq_one_letter_code
_entity_poly.pdbx_strand_id
1 'polypeptide(L)'
;MMWTVFTLSTIAPQALHAKTPPAITCESNCLCVSGFEIGDCEASPSNVTLLSESALGNILNNTLINACVNVYGKLVIDENFTFSHCTIIMDPASSIEVNPNVKLTIKSQSVLHGCEYMWRGINLPGQARLEIDSSTVRDAHYAIRALHFSRIKLTASTFDANYIGVYIPPPTPPNVQNIVFRLNGSPNDIKDNYFGFLSAYLSPYSGQSPHPGSSP
;
A
#
# COMPACT_ATOMS: atom_id res chain seq x y z
N MET A 1 30.74 37.54 43.16
CA MET A 1 31.11 36.48 42.19
C MET A 1 30.30 35.25 42.58
N MET A 2 29.16 35.04 41.95
CA MET A 2 28.18 34.00 42.30
C MET A 2 27.96 33.15 41.05
N TRP A 3 28.28 31.86 41.14
CA TRP A 3 28.10 30.90 40.05
C TRP A 3 26.75 30.21 40.24
N THR A 4 25.85 30.36 39.28
CA THR A 4 24.56 29.65 39.26
C THR A 4 24.74 28.37 38.43
N VAL A 5 24.54 27.21 39.06
CA VAL A 5 24.55 25.91 38.39
C VAL A 5 23.17 25.67 37.79
N PHE A 6 23.08 25.55 36.46
CA PHE A 6 21.88 25.07 35.78
C PHE A 6 21.91 23.54 35.74
N THR A 7 20.95 22.89 36.40
CA THR A 7 20.71 21.45 36.25
C THR A 7 19.90 21.21 34.98
N LEU A 8 20.46 20.45 34.04
CA LEU A 8 19.74 19.91 32.89
C LEU A 8 18.69 18.90 33.39
N SER A 9 17.43 19.31 33.31
CA SER A 9 16.28 18.41 33.43
C SER A 9 16.26 17.50 32.20
N THR A 10 16.48 16.21 32.42
CA THR A 10 16.33 15.16 31.42
C THR A 10 14.84 14.99 31.10
N ILE A 11 14.43 15.39 29.89
CA ILE A 11 13.11 15.06 29.36
C ILE A 11 13.12 13.55 29.04
N ALA A 12 12.39 12.78 29.84
CA ALA A 12 12.08 11.40 29.50
C ALA A 12 11.26 11.37 28.20
N PRO A 13 11.57 10.50 27.22
CA PRO A 13 10.70 10.34 26.07
C PRO A 13 9.36 9.80 26.57
N GLN A 14 8.28 10.57 26.36
CA GLN A 14 6.94 10.07 26.56
C GLN A 14 6.76 8.87 25.63
N ALA A 15 6.61 7.68 26.23
CA ALA A 15 6.15 6.51 25.52
C ALA A 15 4.79 6.85 24.91
N LEU A 16 4.75 6.90 23.57
CA LEU A 16 3.51 6.95 22.82
C LEU A 16 2.68 5.76 23.30
N HIS A 17 1.58 6.04 23.99
CA HIS A 17 0.62 5.01 24.36
C HIS A 17 0.20 4.31 23.08
N ALA A 18 0.67 3.08 22.88
CA ALA A 18 0.12 2.19 21.89
C ALA A 18 -1.33 1.96 22.32
N LYS A 19 -2.24 2.74 21.74
CA LYS A 19 -3.67 2.46 21.79
C LYS A 19 -3.78 1.05 21.22
N THR A 20 -4.17 0.09 22.06
CA THR A 20 -4.48 -1.26 21.61
C THR A 20 -5.44 -1.09 20.44
N PRO A 21 -5.10 -1.55 19.22
CA PRO A 21 -6.00 -1.39 18.10
C PRO A 21 -7.34 -1.99 18.52
N PRO A 22 -8.45 -1.25 18.35
CA PRO A 22 -9.77 -1.82 18.63
C PRO A 22 -9.92 -3.12 17.83
N ALA A 23 -10.66 -4.08 18.39
CA ALA A 23 -11.09 -5.24 17.61
C ALA A 23 -11.67 -4.73 16.29
N ILE A 24 -11.24 -5.32 15.16
CA ILE A 24 -11.70 -4.95 13.83
C ILE A 24 -13.19 -5.31 13.78
N THR A 25 -14.06 -4.36 14.09
CA THR A 25 -15.49 -4.48 13.83
C THR A 25 -15.71 -3.97 12.41
N CYS A 26 -16.45 -4.70 11.59
CA CYS A 26 -16.78 -4.33 10.20
C CYS A 26 -17.57 -3.02 10.05
N GLU A 27 -17.73 -2.24 11.13
CA GLU A 27 -18.34 -0.92 11.16
C GLU A 27 -17.24 0.14 11.23
N SER A 28 -16.63 0.42 10.08
CA SER A 28 -15.73 1.55 9.91
C SER A 28 -16.45 2.70 9.19
N ASN A 29 -16.17 3.94 9.61
CA ASN A 29 -16.79 5.16 9.07
C ASN A 29 -16.33 5.53 7.66
N CYS A 30 -15.35 4.83 7.10
CA CYS A 30 -14.83 5.09 5.76
C CYS A 30 -14.96 3.85 4.88
N LEU A 31 -16.00 3.05 5.08
CA LEU A 31 -16.34 1.97 4.16
C LEU A 31 -17.12 2.48 2.95
N CYS A 32 -17.04 1.75 1.86
CA CYS A 32 -17.95 1.92 0.74
C CYS A 32 -19.41 1.77 1.20
N VAL A 33 -20.22 2.83 1.10
CA VAL A 33 -21.68 2.75 1.35
C VAL A 33 -22.37 1.87 0.32
N SER A 34 -21.85 1.87 -0.91
CA SER A 34 -22.18 0.93 -1.98
C SER A 34 -20.90 0.56 -2.72
N GLY A 35 -20.66 -0.74 -2.92
CA GLY A 35 -19.41 -1.20 -3.51
C GLY A 35 -19.24 -2.71 -3.43
N PHE A 36 -18.01 -3.14 -3.73
CA PHE A 36 -17.58 -4.52 -3.60
C PHE A 36 -16.86 -4.71 -2.27
N GLU A 37 -17.12 -5.83 -1.62
CA GLU A 37 -16.37 -6.26 -0.44
C GLU A 37 -15.51 -7.47 -0.84
N ILE A 38 -14.23 -7.39 -0.53
CA ILE A 38 -13.24 -8.41 -0.85
C ILE A 38 -12.65 -8.93 0.45
N GLY A 39 -12.77 -10.23 0.66
CA GLY A 39 -12.36 -10.89 1.89
C GLY A 39 -13.40 -10.76 3.00
N ASP A 40 -12.94 -11.09 4.20
CA ASP A 40 -13.74 -11.14 5.41
C ASP A 40 -13.09 -10.24 6.48
N CYS A 41 -13.83 -9.21 6.90
CA CYS A 41 -13.40 -8.23 7.88
C CYS A 41 -13.11 -8.84 9.26
N GLU A 42 -13.87 -9.86 9.67
CA GLU A 42 -13.69 -10.54 10.96
C GLU A 42 -12.43 -11.44 10.95
N ALA A 43 -11.99 -11.86 9.76
CA ALA A 43 -10.79 -12.66 9.56
C ALA A 43 -9.57 -11.83 9.10
N SER A 44 -9.70 -10.50 9.01
CA SER A 44 -8.63 -9.59 8.63
C SER A 44 -7.54 -9.50 9.73
N PRO A 45 -6.24 -9.39 9.39
CA PRO A 45 -5.66 -9.33 8.06
C PRO A 45 -5.23 -10.70 7.50
N SER A 46 -5.72 -11.80 8.08
CA SER A 46 -5.28 -13.17 7.75
C SER A 46 -6.03 -13.80 6.59
N ASN A 47 -7.22 -13.29 6.27
CA ASN A 47 -7.99 -13.70 5.10
C ASN A 47 -7.19 -13.48 3.81
N VAL A 48 -7.28 -14.45 2.88
CA VAL A 48 -6.71 -14.35 1.53
C VAL A 48 -7.85 -14.60 0.55
N THR A 49 -8.00 -13.69 -0.42
CA THR A 49 -9.03 -13.78 -1.46
C THR A 49 -8.36 -13.64 -2.82
N LEU A 50 -8.59 -14.61 -3.71
CA LEU A 50 -8.19 -14.51 -5.11
C LEU A 50 -9.16 -13.60 -5.87
N LEU A 51 -8.65 -12.79 -6.79
CA LEU A 51 -9.47 -11.90 -7.60
C LEU A 51 -10.51 -12.70 -8.41
N SER A 52 -10.08 -13.81 -9.03
CA SER A 52 -10.95 -14.70 -9.82
C SER A 52 -12.09 -15.33 -9.02
N GLU A 53 -11.91 -15.54 -7.71
CA GLU A 53 -12.91 -16.14 -6.80
C GLU A 53 -13.78 -15.09 -6.10
N SER A 54 -13.41 -13.81 -6.22
CA SER A 54 -14.13 -12.70 -5.60
C SER A 54 -15.32 -12.23 -6.43
N ALA A 55 -16.08 -11.29 -5.90
CA ALA A 55 -17.11 -10.57 -6.65
C ALA A 55 -16.55 -9.83 -7.90
N LEU A 56 -15.23 -9.63 -7.99
CA LEU A 56 -14.58 -9.01 -9.14
C LEU A 56 -14.25 -9.98 -10.29
N GLY A 57 -14.22 -11.29 -10.03
CA GLY A 57 -13.77 -12.29 -11.00
C GLY A 57 -14.65 -12.41 -12.25
N ASN A 58 -15.90 -11.95 -12.18
CA ASN A 58 -16.86 -12.00 -13.29
C ASN A 58 -17.07 -10.64 -13.99
N ILE A 59 -16.21 -9.65 -13.71
CA ILE A 59 -16.33 -8.34 -14.34
C ILE A 59 -15.92 -8.42 -15.81
N LEU A 60 -16.79 -7.92 -16.69
CA LEU A 60 -16.53 -7.87 -18.12
C LEU A 60 -15.19 -7.19 -18.42
N ASN A 61 -14.36 -7.85 -19.25
CA ASN A 61 -13.05 -7.37 -19.68
C ASN A 61 -12.04 -7.12 -18.53
N ASN A 62 -12.25 -7.74 -17.37
CA ASN A 62 -11.39 -7.61 -16.20
C ASN A 62 -11.08 -6.14 -15.85
N THR A 63 -12.07 -5.26 -16.04
CA THR A 63 -11.92 -3.83 -15.81
C THR A 63 -13.09 -3.33 -14.96
N LEU A 64 -12.81 -3.02 -13.70
CA LEU A 64 -13.77 -2.35 -12.82
C LEU A 64 -13.70 -0.84 -13.06
N ILE A 65 -14.87 -0.21 -13.21
CA ILE A 65 -15.01 1.21 -13.52
C ILE A 65 -16.00 1.87 -12.56
N ASN A 66 -15.69 3.07 -12.07
CA ASN A 66 -16.60 3.91 -11.27
C ASN A 66 -17.18 3.21 -10.03
N ALA A 67 -16.36 2.44 -9.33
CA ALA A 67 -16.80 1.64 -8.19
C ALA A 67 -15.96 1.88 -6.94
N CYS A 68 -16.57 1.58 -5.79
CA CYS A 68 -15.88 1.54 -4.51
C CYS A 68 -15.61 0.08 -4.12
N VAL A 69 -14.44 -0.22 -3.57
CA VAL A 69 -14.02 -1.56 -3.15
C VAL A 69 -13.43 -1.49 -1.75
N ASN A 70 -13.97 -2.25 -0.81
CA ASN A 70 -13.34 -2.52 0.48
C ASN A 70 -12.51 -3.80 0.38
N VAL A 71 -11.26 -3.77 0.88
CA VAL A 71 -10.37 -4.94 0.90
C VAL A 71 -9.99 -5.27 2.34
N TYR A 72 -10.42 -6.45 2.78
CA TYR A 72 -10.08 -7.06 4.06
C TYR A 72 -9.04 -8.18 3.84
N GLY A 73 -7.97 -8.18 4.64
CA GLY A 73 -6.88 -9.14 4.45
C GLY A 73 -6.09 -8.95 3.16
N LYS A 74 -5.81 -10.04 2.44
CA LYS A 74 -4.98 -10.04 1.23
C LYS A 74 -5.82 -10.30 -0.01
N LEU A 75 -5.86 -9.33 -0.92
CA LEU A 75 -6.34 -9.53 -2.28
C LEU A 75 -5.19 -9.98 -3.18
N VAL A 76 -5.31 -11.17 -3.77
CA VAL A 76 -4.36 -11.70 -4.76
C VAL A 76 -4.90 -11.46 -6.16
N ILE A 77 -4.18 -10.69 -6.96
CA ILE A 77 -4.45 -10.46 -8.38
C ILE A 77 -3.85 -11.62 -9.16
N ASP A 78 -4.67 -12.63 -9.41
CA ASP A 78 -4.30 -13.87 -10.11
C ASP A 78 -4.60 -13.83 -11.61
N GLU A 79 -5.31 -12.81 -12.08
CA GLU A 79 -5.54 -12.52 -13.49
C GLU A 79 -5.31 -11.05 -13.82
N ASN A 80 -5.04 -10.74 -15.10
CA ASN A 80 -4.85 -9.34 -15.52
C ASN A 80 -6.10 -8.54 -15.19
N PHE A 81 -5.95 -7.45 -14.43
CA PHE A 81 -7.08 -6.67 -13.96
C PHE A 81 -6.81 -5.17 -13.97
N THR A 82 -7.85 -4.38 -14.20
CA THR A 82 -7.80 -2.93 -14.22
C THR A 82 -8.82 -2.31 -13.27
N PHE A 83 -8.36 -1.45 -12.37
CA PHE A 83 -9.20 -0.48 -11.67
C PHE A 83 -9.13 0.86 -12.40
N SER A 84 -10.28 1.41 -12.78
CA SER A 84 -10.37 2.68 -13.50
C SER A 84 -11.38 3.59 -12.82
N HIS A 85 -10.97 4.78 -12.38
CA HIS A 85 -11.85 5.69 -11.63
C HIS A 85 -12.53 5.01 -10.43
N CYS A 86 -11.77 4.22 -9.67
CA CYS A 86 -12.27 3.47 -8.53
C CYS A 86 -11.73 4.03 -7.21
N THR A 87 -12.49 3.89 -6.14
CA THR A 87 -12.01 4.09 -4.76
C THR A 87 -11.78 2.73 -4.13
N ILE A 88 -10.58 2.46 -3.66
CA ILE A 88 -10.21 1.19 -3.03
C ILE A 88 -9.74 1.49 -1.62
N ILE A 89 -10.48 0.97 -0.65
CA ILE A 89 -10.32 1.24 0.77
C ILE A 89 -9.72 -0.01 1.41
N MET A 90 -8.56 0.18 2.01
CA MET A 90 -7.72 -0.88 2.56
C MET A 90 -7.87 -0.93 4.08
N ASP A 91 -8.28 -2.10 4.58
CA ASP A 91 -8.38 -2.36 6.02
C ASP A 91 -6.99 -2.35 6.70
N PRO A 92 -6.86 -2.11 8.02
CA PRO A 92 -5.57 -2.16 8.70
C PRO A 92 -4.81 -3.46 8.40
N ALA A 93 -3.52 -3.33 8.09
CA ALA A 93 -2.65 -4.45 7.71
C ALA A 93 -3.08 -5.28 6.46
N SER A 94 -4.11 -4.86 5.73
CA SER A 94 -4.48 -5.48 4.44
C SER A 94 -3.41 -5.25 3.37
N SER A 95 -3.47 -6.00 2.27
CA SER A 95 -2.48 -5.94 1.18
C SER A 95 -3.05 -6.36 -0.15
N ILE A 96 -2.38 -5.92 -1.23
CA ILE A 96 -2.58 -6.45 -2.58
C ILE A 96 -1.31 -7.19 -2.98
N GLU A 97 -1.45 -8.41 -3.51
CA GLU A 97 -0.35 -9.19 -4.07
C GLU A 97 -0.64 -9.50 -5.54
N VAL A 98 0.30 -9.21 -6.45
CA VAL A 98 0.10 -9.48 -7.88
C VAL A 98 0.86 -10.74 -8.27
N ASN A 99 0.20 -11.75 -8.82
CA ASN A 99 0.89 -12.99 -9.18
C ASN A 99 1.95 -12.75 -10.27
N PRO A 100 3.01 -13.58 -10.33
CA PRO A 100 3.97 -13.56 -11.43
C PRO A 100 3.29 -13.64 -12.79
N ASN A 101 3.80 -12.89 -13.77
CA ASN A 101 3.24 -12.79 -15.13
C ASN A 101 1.85 -12.14 -15.25
N VAL A 102 1.26 -11.72 -14.14
CA VAL A 102 0.00 -10.96 -14.11
C VAL A 102 0.27 -9.46 -14.08
N LYS A 103 -0.63 -8.68 -14.68
CA LYS A 103 -0.63 -7.22 -14.68
C LYS A 103 -1.81 -6.67 -13.89
N LEU A 104 -1.52 -5.88 -12.87
CA LEU A 104 -2.47 -4.96 -12.24
C LEU A 104 -2.33 -3.56 -12.86
N THR A 105 -3.45 -2.96 -13.28
CA THR A 105 -3.50 -1.57 -13.76
C THR A 105 -4.43 -0.75 -12.86
N ILE A 106 -3.97 0.40 -12.38
CA ILE A 106 -4.73 1.37 -11.59
C ILE A 106 -4.69 2.69 -12.36
N LYS A 107 -5.83 3.19 -12.79
CA LYS A 107 -5.85 4.37 -13.68
C LYS A 107 -7.03 5.31 -13.48
N SER A 108 -6.98 6.43 -14.21
CA SER A 108 -8.12 7.33 -14.39
C SER A 108 -8.68 7.88 -13.09
N GLN A 109 -7.81 8.47 -12.25
CA GLN A 109 -8.15 9.07 -10.96
C GLN A 109 -8.66 8.06 -9.95
N SER A 110 -8.16 6.83 -10.00
CA SER A 110 -8.43 5.86 -8.93
C SER A 110 -7.69 6.29 -7.66
N VAL A 111 -8.24 5.94 -6.50
CA VAL A 111 -7.65 6.23 -5.19
C VAL A 111 -7.56 4.95 -4.38
N LEU A 112 -6.36 4.58 -3.95
CA LEU A 112 -6.11 3.49 -3.00
C LEU A 112 -5.69 4.13 -1.67
N HIS A 113 -6.39 3.84 -0.58
CA HIS A 113 -6.08 4.43 0.71
C HIS A 113 -6.47 3.57 1.91
N GLY A 114 -5.81 3.83 3.05
CA GLY A 114 -6.21 3.29 4.34
C GLY A 114 -7.39 4.06 4.92
N CYS A 115 -7.97 3.52 5.98
CA CYS A 115 -9.08 4.16 6.69
C CYS A 115 -8.61 4.84 7.98
N GLU A 116 -8.29 4.07 9.02
CA GLU A 116 -7.84 4.58 10.33
C GLU A 116 -6.36 4.33 10.58
N TYR A 117 -5.86 3.23 10.04
CA TYR A 117 -4.48 2.79 10.16
C TYR A 117 -3.89 2.55 8.78
N MET A 118 -2.56 2.49 8.73
CA MET A 118 -1.87 2.13 7.51
C MET A 118 -2.26 0.72 7.05
N TRP A 119 -2.13 0.48 5.76
CA TRP A 119 -2.20 -0.86 5.15
C TRP A 119 -0.79 -1.27 4.68
N ARG A 120 -0.58 -2.54 4.31
CA ARG A 120 0.78 -3.01 3.99
C ARG A 120 1.29 -2.47 2.67
N GLY A 121 0.42 -2.32 1.67
CA GLY A 121 0.78 -1.90 0.32
C GLY A 121 0.56 -2.93 -0.78
N ILE A 122 1.10 -2.63 -1.96
CA ILE A 122 1.09 -3.52 -3.14
C ILE A 122 2.42 -4.29 -3.21
N ASN A 123 2.36 -5.61 -3.10
CA ASN A 123 3.52 -6.48 -3.22
C ASN A 123 3.61 -7.09 -4.62
N LEU A 124 4.76 -6.89 -5.27
CA LEU A 124 5.05 -7.39 -6.61
C LEU A 124 6.16 -8.45 -6.53
N PRO A 125 5.82 -9.75 -6.48
CA PRO A 125 6.78 -10.81 -6.70
C PRO A 125 7.40 -10.73 -8.11
N GLY A 126 8.45 -11.53 -8.34
CA GLY A 126 9.16 -11.50 -9.60
C GLY A 126 8.23 -11.76 -10.80
N GLN A 127 8.48 -11.04 -11.90
CA GLN A 127 7.70 -11.07 -13.15
C GLN A 127 6.28 -10.48 -13.06
N ALA A 128 5.79 -10.09 -11.88
CA ALA A 128 4.55 -9.34 -11.75
C ALA A 128 4.68 -7.94 -12.38
N ARG A 129 3.57 -7.38 -12.86
CA ARG A 129 3.54 -6.06 -13.51
C ARG A 129 2.53 -5.16 -12.84
N LEU A 130 2.93 -3.92 -12.57
CA LEU A 130 2.08 -2.88 -12.03
C LEU A 130 2.14 -1.65 -12.93
N GLU A 131 0.98 -1.11 -13.29
CA GLU A 131 0.85 0.20 -13.90
C GLU A 131 -0.08 1.07 -13.05
N ILE A 132 0.41 2.23 -12.62
CA ILE A 132 -0.38 3.26 -11.94
C ILE A 132 -0.30 4.53 -12.77
N ASP A 133 -1.44 5.00 -13.26
CA ASP A 133 -1.53 6.19 -14.10
C ASP A 133 -2.59 7.16 -13.57
N SER A 134 -2.23 8.44 -13.47
CA SER A 134 -3.17 9.52 -13.11
C SER A 134 -4.01 9.19 -11.86
N SER A 135 -3.42 8.59 -10.82
CA SER A 135 -4.12 8.02 -9.67
C SER A 135 -3.42 8.34 -8.35
N THR A 136 -4.06 8.04 -7.22
CA THR A 136 -3.52 8.30 -5.88
C THR A 136 -3.36 7.00 -5.10
N VAL A 137 -2.20 6.81 -4.47
CA VAL A 137 -1.93 5.75 -3.49
C VAL A 137 -1.49 6.41 -2.20
N ARG A 138 -2.20 6.15 -1.10
CA ARG A 138 -1.88 6.76 0.19
C ARG A 138 -2.05 5.82 1.38
N ASP A 139 -1.48 6.25 2.50
CA ASP A 139 -1.54 5.59 3.82
C ASP A 139 -0.99 4.15 3.85
N ALA A 140 -0.11 3.80 2.91
CA ALA A 140 0.53 2.50 2.90
C ALA A 140 1.82 2.52 3.70
N HIS A 141 2.12 1.41 4.37
CA HIS A 141 3.43 1.17 4.95
C HIS A 141 4.50 1.22 3.85
N TYR A 142 4.36 0.38 2.82
CA TYR A 142 5.12 0.47 1.58
C TYR A 142 4.14 0.55 0.42
N ALA A 143 3.90 1.71 -0.18
CA ALA A 143 2.90 1.82 -1.26
C ALA A 143 3.14 0.78 -2.36
N ILE A 144 4.39 0.62 -2.77
CA ILE A 144 4.81 -0.46 -3.66
C ILE A 144 6.03 -1.14 -3.08
N ARG A 145 5.97 -2.47 -2.91
CA ARG A 145 7.12 -3.33 -2.63
C ARG A 145 7.42 -4.18 -3.85
N ALA A 146 8.50 -3.85 -4.55
CA ALA A 146 8.86 -4.49 -5.82
C ALA A 146 10.04 -5.47 -5.64
N LEU A 147 9.80 -6.77 -5.90
CA LEU A 147 10.84 -7.79 -5.90
C LEU A 147 11.54 -7.91 -7.26
N HIS A 148 12.66 -8.62 -7.27
CA HIS A 148 13.49 -8.81 -8.46
C HIS A 148 12.68 -9.36 -9.65
N PHE A 149 12.88 -8.81 -10.85
CA PHE A 149 12.14 -9.06 -12.09
C PHE A 149 10.70 -8.57 -12.17
N SER A 150 10.14 -7.94 -11.13
CA SER A 150 8.88 -7.22 -11.28
C SER A 150 9.04 -5.99 -12.18
N ARG A 151 7.92 -5.49 -12.72
CA ARG A 151 7.91 -4.29 -13.59
C ARG A 151 6.90 -3.30 -13.04
N ILE A 152 7.33 -2.04 -12.92
CA ILE A 152 6.48 -0.93 -12.48
C ILE A 152 6.47 0.16 -13.56
N LYS A 153 5.30 0.73 -13.80
CA LYS A 153 5.11 1.96 -14.57
C LYS A 153 4.23 2.90 -13.76
N LEU A 154 4.76 4.04 -13.37
CA LEU A 154 4.11 5.04 -12.53
C LEU A 154 4.10 6.36 -13.30
N THR A 155 2.92 6.85 -13.65
CA THR A 155 2.79 8.09 -14.44
C THR A 155 1.73 9.01 -13.88
N ALA A 156 2.03 10.31 -13.80
CA ALA A 156 1.08 11.35 -13.41
C ALA A 156 0.34 11.08 -12.08
N SER A 157 0.95 10.34 -11.15
CA SER A 157 0.28 9.81 -9.96
C SER A 157 0.81 10.40 -8.65
N THR A 158 -0.01 10.34 -7.61
CA THR A 158 0.30 10.88 -6.28
C THR A 158 0.51 9.74 -5.28
N PHE A 159 1.68 9.69 -4.68
CA PHE A 159 2.04 8.81 -3.57
C PHE A 159 2.13 9.64 -2.30
N ASP A 160 1.04 9.69 -1.54
CA ASP A 160 0.87 10.59 -0.41
C ASP A 160 0.85 9.84 0.92
N ALA A 161 1.50 10.37 1.96
CA ALA A 161 1.48 9.83 3.32
C ALA A 161 1.75 8.31 3.42
N ASN A 162 2.51 7.77 2.47
CA ASN A 162 3.04 6.42 2.53
C ASN A 162 4.36 6.45 3.28
N TYR A 163 4.63 5.49 4.17
CA TYR A 163 5.89 5.52 4.91
C TYR A 163 7.10 5.31 3.97
N ILE A 164 6.97 4.42 2.97
CA ILE A 164 7.84 4.41 1.79
C ILE A 164 6.98 4.33 0.53
N GLY A 165 7.20 5.23 -0.43
CA GLY A 165 6.49 5.25 -1.72
C GLY A 165 6.78 4.01 -2.57
N VAL A 166 8.06 3.75 -2.86
CA VAL A 166 8.52 2.55 -3.56
C VAL A 166 9.68 1.95 -2.79
N TYR A 167 9.50 0.73 -2.28
CA TYR A 167 10.52 -0.02 -1.58
C TYR A 167 11.01 -1.19 -2.44
N ILE A 168 12.32 -1.31 -2.52
CA ILE A 168 13.02 -2.41 -3.20
C ILE A 168 13.93 -3.04 -2.16
N PRO A 169 13.64 -4.28 -1.71
CA PRO A 169 14.50 -4.92 -0.73
C PRO A 169 15.87 -5.27 -1.33
N PRO A 170 16.92 -5.32 -0.49
CA PRO A 170 18.22 -5.79 -0.93
C PRO A 170 18.13 -7.24 -1.45
N PRO A 171 18.99 -7.63 -2.41
CA PRO A 171 19.02 -8.99 -2.93
C PRO A 171 19.37 -9.99 -1.82
N THR A 172 18.78 -11.18 -1.88
CA THR A 172 19.09 -12.30 -0.99
C THR A 172 19.53 -13.51 -1.82
N PRO A 173 20.79 -14.00 -1.71
CA PRO A 173 21.89 -13.53 -0.85
C PRO A 173 22.55 -12.20 -1.31
N PRO A 174 23.23 -11.47 -0.40
CA PRO A 174 23.70 -10.07 -0.58
C PRO A 174 24.75 -9.84 -1.68
N ASN A 175 25.29 -10.92 -2.29
CA ASN A 175 26.43 -10.86 -3.21
C ASN A 175 26.06 -11.17 -4.67
N VAL A 176 24.77 -11.21 -5.00
CA VAL A 176 24.30 -11.35 -6.39
C VAL A 176 23.93 -9.97 -6.91
N GLN A 177 24.82 -9.35 -7.69
CA GLN A 177 24.43 -8.22 -8.53
C GLN A 177 23.45 -8.74 -9.57
N ASN A 178 22.17 -8.35 -9.48
CA ASN A 178 21.22 -8.57 -10.56
C ASN A 178 20.05 -7.58 -10.53
N ILE A 179 20.12 -6.42 -9.87
CA ILE A 179 19.02 -5.44 -9.96
C ILE A 179 18.96 -4.85 -11.38
N VAL A 180 18.30 -5.57 -12.28
CA VAL A 180 17.82 -5.05 -13.55
C VAL A 180 16.34 -4.82 -13.35
N PHE A 181 16.00 -3.65 -12.83
CA PHE A 181 14.73 -3.05 -13.20
C PHE A 181 14.85 -2.75 -14.70
N ARG A 182 14.26 -3.61 -15.53
CA ARG A 182 13.78 -3.13 -16.82
C ARG A 182 12.52 -2.32 -16.51
N LEU A 183 12.71 -1.11 -15.98
CA LEU A 183 11.86 0.01 -16.41
C LEU A 183 11.97 -0.08 -17.94
N ASN A 184 10.88 -0.42 -18.64
CA ASN A 184 10.82 -1.03 -19.97
C ASN A 184 11.54 -0.21 -21.07
N GLY A 185 12.85 -0.07 -21.01
CA GLY A 185 13.69 0.64 -21.98
C GLY A 185 13.24 2.07 -22.31
N SER A 186 12.28 2.63 -21.58
CA SER A 186 11.61 3.88 -21.88
C SER A 186 11.86 4.85 -20.73
N PRO A 187 12.42 6.04 -20.99
CA PRO A 187 12.67 7.06 -19.97
C PRO A 187 11.38 7.60 -19.31
N ASN A 188 10.21 7.09 -19.69
CA ASN A 188 8.89 7.59 -19.31
C ASN A 188 8.13 6.64 -18.36
N ASP A 189 8.75 5.58 -17.85
CA ASP A 189 8.07 4.61 -16.99
C ASP A 189 7.86 5.11 -15.55
N ILE A 190 8.68 6.06 -15.08
CA ILE A 190 8.44 6.79 -13.82
C ILE A 190 8.54 8.27 -14.15
N LYS A 191 7.40 8.91 -14.42
CA LYS A 191 7.37 10.35 -14.75
C LYS A 191 6.16 11.05 -14.16
N ASP A 192 6.31 12.35 -13.94
CA ASP A 192 5.22 13.24 -13.52
C ASP A 192 4.51 12.81 -12.22
N ASN A 193 5.19 12.02 -11.37
CA ASN A 193 4.64 11.58 -10.10
C ASN A 193 5.02 12.53 -8.98
N TYR A 194 4.15 12.63 -7.98
CA TYR A 194 4.42 13.29 -6.71
C TYR A 194 4.61 12.23 -5.61
N PHE A 195 5.73 12.29 -4.89
CA PHE A 195 5.97 11.50 -3.68
C PHE A 195 6.16 12.46 -2.50
N GLY A 196 5.24 12.45 -1.53
CA GLY A 196 5.30 13.42 -0.44
C GLY A 196 4.20 13.27 0.60
N PHE A 197 3.88 14.40 1.24
CA PHE A 197 2.95 14.49 2.36
C PHE A 197 1.99 15.67 2.14
N LEU A 198 0.94 15.45 1.35
CA LEU A 198 -0.22 16.33 1.25
C LEU A 198 -1.20 16.10 2.40
N SER A 199 -1.16 14.92 3.02
CA SER A 199 -1.96 14.55 4.20
C SER A 199 -1.10 14.05 5.37
N ALA A 200 -1.71 13.97 6.55
CA ALA A 200 -1.06 13.42 7.74
C ALA A 200 -1.01 11.89 7.65
N TYR A 201 0.06 11.28 8.17
CA TYR A 201 0.17 9.82 8.27
C TYR A 201 -0.94 9.24 9.14
N LEU A 202 -1.56 8.16 8.66
CA LEU A 202 -2.34 7.28 9.51
C LEU A 202 -1.44 6.57 10.53
N SER A 203 -2.03 6.14 11.64
CA SER A 203 -1.32 5.38 12.66
C SER A 203 -0.86 4.02 12.11
N PRO A 204 0.29 3.49 12.55
CA PRO A 204 0.73 2.16 12.12
C PRO A 204 -0.25 1.08 12.60
N TYR A 205 -0.40 0.00 11.81
CA TYR A 205 -1.19 -1.16 12.24
C TYR A 205 -0.40 -2.03 13.24
N SER A 206 -1.10 -2.92 13.95
CA SER A 206 -0.49 -3.82 14.94
C SER A 206 0.59 -4.71 14.31
N GLY A 207 1.78 -4.74 14.91
CA GLY A 207 2.91 -5.54 14.42
C GLY A 207 3.59 -4.99 13.16
N GLN A 208 3.28 -3.77 12.74
CA GLN A 208 3.99 -3.10 11.65
C GLN A 208 5.48 -2.95 11.99
N SER A 209 6.33 -3.44 11.10
CA SER A 209 7.78 -3.30 11.19
C SER A 209 8.36 -3.15 9.79
N PRO A 210 9.29 -2.19 9.58
CA PRO A 210 9.72 -1.14 10.50
C PRO A 210 8.59 -0.17 10.90
N HIS A 211 8.77 0.54 12.01
CA HIS A 211 7.81 1.57 12.43
C HIS A 211 8.01 2.84 11.59
N PRO A 212 6.94 3.59 11.25
CA PRO A 212 7.10 4.88 10.61
C PRO A 212 8.04 5.80 11.43
N GLY A 213 9.05 6.35 10.77
CA GLY A 213 10.11 7.16 11.39
C GLY A 213 11.35 6.39 11.88
N SER A 214 11.37 5.05 11.78
CA SER A 214 12.61 4.26 11.92
C SER A 214 13.32 4.10 10.56
N SER A 215 14.54 3.56 10.50
CA SER A 215 15.13 3.14 9.22
C SER A 215 14.65 1.72 8.90
N PRO A 216 14.21 1.42 7.66
CA PRO A 216 14.03 0.05 7.19
C PRO A 216 15.35 -0.73 7.15
#